data_AF-A0A1X0QTU2-F1
#
_entry.id   AF-A0A1X0QTU2-F1
#
_cell.length_a   1.000
_cell.length_b   1.000
_cell.length_c   1.000
_cell.angle_alpha   90.00
_cell.angle_beta   90.00
_cell.angle_gamma   90.00
#
_symmetry.space_group_name_H-M   'P 1'
#
loop_
_entity.id
_entity.type
_entity.pdbx_description
1 polymer ?
#
loop_
_entity_poly.entity_id
_entity_poly.type
_entity_poly.pdbx_seq_one_letter_code
_entity_poly.pdbx_strand_id
1 'polypeptide(L)'
;MSNKKEISNVSATTAIDLKAELAQQTERFEKTRASEGKLSAAKRPEQKKTVWTKQNKGVDARNAKDKYIEEVESNVLARSREQLEKKAKIYEAMRSGHIQQEYSEYDDDEKAPLIDFDKKYLQERQLEEIREETERKLKKRRQEKEAEDVDDPWVEYEDEFGRTRTVRQSQLPKLLPEEKPKSKEDDYIPRYDYEIGDELADISHINHYDADAEIRTKGVGFYRFSKDEEEREEQMAKLNKLRQETENARKSAISAAAKRQQMMARNAEKIRARKAALQARKQHPLKQEPNNVSMPDINEESVASFLQSMRKQVE
;
A
#
# COMPACT_ATOMS: atom_id res chain seq x y z
N MET A 1 -56.02 -25.73 -67.44
CA MET A 1 -56.56 -24.57 -66.71
C MET A 1 -56.72 -24.94 -65.25
N SER A 2 -55.82 -24.48 -64.38
CA SER A 2 -55.84 -24.75 -62.94
C SER A 2 -56.15 -23.44 -62.21
N ASN A 3 -57.39 -23.31 -61.73
CA ASN A 3 -57.82 -22.15 -60.97
C ASN A 3 -57.09 -22.10 -59.63
N LYS A 4 -56.09 -21.22 -59.53
CA LYS A 4 -55.45 -20.86 -58.26
C LYS A 4 -56.38 -19.87 -57.56
N LYS A 5 -57.06 -20.29 -56.50
CA LYS A 5 -57.84 -19.37 -55.65
C LYS A 5 -56.85 -18.54 -54.83
N GLU A 6 -56.69 -17.28 -55.17
CA GLU A 6 -55.99 -16.32 -54.33
C GLU A 6 -56.90 -15.93 -53.16
N ILE A 7 -56.41 -16.13 -51.93
CA ILE A 7 -57.12 -15.73 -50.71
C ILE A 7 -56.69 -14.30 -50.40
N SER A 8 -57.36 -13.33 -51.01
CA SER A 8 -57.25 -11.93 -50.61
C SER A 8 -58.29 -11.65 -49.53
N ASN A 9 -57.83 -11.15 -48.38
CA ASN A 9 -58.58 -10.78 -47.16
C ASN A 9 -58.61 -11.86 -46.05
N VAL A 10 -57.47 -12.05 -45.37
CA VAL A 10 -57.45 -12.67 -44.03
C VAL A 10 -57.95 -11.62 -43.03
N SER A 11 -59.21 -11.69 -42.64
CA SER A 11 -59.77 -10.85 -41.57
C SER A 11 -59.06 -11.14 -40.24
N ALA A 12 -58.89 -10.15 -39.37
CA ALA A 12 -58.26 -10.30 -38.04
C ALA A 12 -58.90 -11.41 -37.20
N THR A 13 -60.20 -11.68 -37.41
CA THR A 13 -60.93 -12.78 -36.78
C THR A 13 -60.41 -14.16 -37.20
N THR A 14 -60.09 -14.34 -38.48
CA THR A 14 -59.49 -15.57 -39.04
C THR A 14 -58.08 -15.83 -38.51
N ALA A 15 -57.30 -14.77 -38.25
CA ALA A 15 -55.97 -14.90 -37.66
C ALA A 15 -56.03 -15.32 -36.19
N ILE A 16 -57.04 -14.85 -35.46
CA ILE A 16 -57.31 -15.28 -34.08
C ILE A 16 -57.77 -16.74 -34.05
N ASP A 17 -58.62 -17.15 -35.00
CA ASP A 17 -59.11 -18.53 -35.09
C ASP A 17 -57.97 -19.51 -35.44
N LEU A 18 -57.09 -19.16 -36.39
CA LEU A 18 -55.87 -19.92 -36.68
C LEU A 18 -54.94 -20.02 -35.47
N LYS A 19 -54.81 -18.94 -34.69
CA LYS A 19 -54.00 -18.94 -33.47
C LYS A 19 -54.63 -19.82 -32.39
N ALA A 20 -55.95 -19.81 -32.27
CA ALA A 20 -56.68 -20.68 -31.35
C ALA A 20 -56.55 -22.15 -31.77
N GLU A 21 -56.64 -22.45 -33.07
CA GLU A 21 -56.45 -23.80 -33.61
C GLU A 21 -55.01 -24.29 -33.41
N LEU A 22 -54.01 -23.45 -33.65
CA LEU A 22 -52.61 -23.76 -33.33
C LEU A 22 -52.42 -24.04 -31.84
N ALA A 23 -53.00 -23.22 -30.95
CA ALA A 23 -52.91 -23.43 -29.52
C ALA A 23 -53.54 -24.76 -29.10
N GLN A 24 -54.72 -25.09 -29.65
CA GLN A 24 -55.38 -26.38 -29.41
C GLN A 24 -54.55 -27.57 -29.95
N GLN A 25 -53.93 -27.42 -31.12
CA GLN A 25 -53.03 -28.44 -31.68
C GLN A 25 -51.78 -28.63 -30.82
N THR A 26 -51.17 -27.55 -30.33
CA THR A 26 -50.02 -27.63 -29.41
C THR A 26 -50.40 -28.27 -28.08
N GLU A 27 -51.56 -27.94 -27.52
CA GLU A 27 -52.02 -28.53 -26.26
C GLU A 27 -52.37 -30.01 -26.45
N ARG A 28 -53.00 -30.38 -27.57
CA ARG A 28 -53.23 -31.78 -27.94
C ARG A 28 -51.90 -32.52 -28.10
N PHE A 29 -50.91 -31.92 -28.77
CA PHE A 29 -49.58 -32.50 -28.94
C PHE A 29 -48.86 -32.69 -27.60
N GLU A 30 -48.96 -31.73 -26.67
CA GLU A 30 -48.37 -31.86 -25.34
C GLU A 30 -49.08 -32.93 -24.51
N LYS A 31 -50.41 -33.02 -24.61
CA LYS A 31 -51.20 -34.08 -23.96
C LYS A 31 -50.88 -35.45 -24.55
N THR A 32 -50.77 -35.59 -25.87
CA THR A 32 -50.36 -36.86 -26.51
C THR A 32 -48.91 -37.18 -26.17
N ARG A 33 -48.00 -36.21 -26.14
CA ARG A 33 -46.60 -36.39 -25.69
C ARG A 33 -46.50 -36.77 -24.21
N ALA A 34 -47.43 -36.32 -23.39
CA ALA A 34 -47.51 -36.69 -21.97
C ALA A 34 -48.16 -38.07 -21.77
N SER A 35 -49.16 -38.44 -22.59
CA SER A 35 -49.89 -39.71 -22.50
C SER A 35 -49.18 -40.87 -23.21
N GLU A 36 -48.55 -40.62 -24.35
CA GLU A 36 -47.52 -41.48 -24.94
C GLU A 36 -46.26 -41.28 -24.10
N GLY A 37 -46.31 -41.82 -22.88
CA GLY A 37 -45.24 -41.74 -21.91
C GLY A 37 -43.91 -41.94 -22.63
N LYS A 38 -43.06 -40.91 -22.57
CA LYS A 38 -41.73 -40.81 -23.21
C LYS A 38 -41.24 -42.21 -23.55
N LEU A 39 -41.35 -42.62 -24.82
CA LEU A 39 -40.58 -43.76 -25.31
C LEU A 39 -39.15 -43.42 -24.94
N SER A 40 -38.66 -44.09 -23.90
CA SER A 40 -37.39 -43.80 -23.28
C SER A 40 -36.36 -44.13 -24.34
N ALA A 41 -35.99 -43.14 -25.16
CA ALA A 41 -34.71 -43.15 -25.85
C ALA A 41 -33.71 -43.45 -24.75
N ALA A 42 -33.16 -44.67 -24.79
CA ALA A 42 -32.32 -45.24 -23.74
C ALA A 42 -31.40 -44.15 -23.22
N LYS A 43 -31.42 -43.88 -21.91
CA LYS A 43 -30.53 -42.89 -21.27
C LYS A 43 -29.13 -43.13 -21.82
N ARG A 44 -28.67 -42.27 -22.73
CA ARG A 44 -27.29 -42.33 -23.19
C ARG A 44 -26.45 -42.16 -21.92
N PRO A 45 -25.49 -43.04 -21.64
CA PRO A 45 -24.66 -42.90 -20.46
C PRO A 45 -24.09 -41.49 -20.46
N GLU A 46 -24.24 -40.78 -19.35
CA GLU A 46 -23.82 -39.39 -19.23
C GLU A 46 -22.37 -39.28 -19.73
N GLN A 47 -22.17 -38.47 -20.76
CA GLN A 47 -20.84 -38.27 -21.33
C GLN A 47 -19.93 -37.80 -20.19
N LYS A 48 -18.88 -38.57 -19.92
CA LYS A 48 -17.93 -38.23 -18.86
C LYS A 48 -17.41 -36.84 -19.15
N LYS A 49 -17.72 -35.90 -18.24
CA LYS A 49 -17.30 -34.50 -18.30
C LYS A 49 -15.82 -34.43 -18.73
N THR A 50 -15.57 -33.88 -19.91
CA THR A 50 -14.25 -33.77 -20.53
C THR A 50 -13.31 -33.05 -19.56
N VAL A 51 -12.00 -33.33 -19.62
CA VAL A 51 -11.01 -32.71 -18.72
C VAL A 51 -11.11 -31.17 -18.71
N TRP A 52 -11.57 -30.56 -19.81
CA TRP A 52 -11.79 -29.12 -19.96
C TRP A 52 -12.98 -28.57 -19.17
N THR A 53 -13.89 -29.44 -18.74
CA THR A 53 -15.04 -29.09 -17.88
C THR A 53 -14.75 -29.30 -16.39
N LYS A 54 -13.56 -29.84 -16.04
CA LYS A 54 -13.12 -29.94 -14.65
C LYS A 54 -12.56 -28.58 -14.22
N GLN A 55 -13.28 -27.88 -13.35
CA GLN A 55 -12.76 -26.68 -12.70
C GLN A 55 -11.58 -27.03 -11.79
N ASN A 56 -10.63 -26.10 -11.66
CA ASN A 56 -9.49 -26.27 -10.77
C ASN A 56 -9.96 -26.34 -9.30
N LYS A 57 -9.34 -27.21 -8.52
CA LYS A 57 -9.67 -27.38 -7.10
C LYS A 57 -9.55 -26.05 -6.35
N GLY A 58 -10.63 -25.60 -5.72
CA GLY A 58 -10.65 -24.38 -4.92
C GLY A 58 -11.03 -23.10 -5.67
N VAL A 59 -11.34 -23.17 -6.98
CA VAL A 59 -11.86 -22.00 -7.72
C VAL A 59 -13.20 -21.54 -7.15
N ASP A 60 -14.11 -22.45 -6.82
CA ASP A 60 -15.40 -22.08 -6.24
C ASP A 60 -15.25 -21.42 -4.87
N ALA A 61 -14.30 -21.88 -4.05
CA ALA A 61 -14.00 -21.27 -2.76
C ALA A 61 -13.39 -19.87 -2.91
N ARG A 62 -12.55 -19.65 -3.93
CA ARG A 62 -12.02 -18.31 -4.26
C ARG A 62 -13.13 -17.38 -4.76
N ASN A 63 -13.93 -17.84 -5.72
CA ASN A 63 -15.07 -17.09 -6.25
C ASN A 63 -16.07 -16.71 -5.15
N ALA A 64 -16.33 -17.62 -4.19
CA ALA A 64 -17.19 -17.33 -3.05
C ALA A 64 -16.58 -16.24 -2.13
N LYS A 65 -15.27 -16.28 -1.92
CA LYS A 65 -14.56 -15.25 -1.14
C LYS A 65 -14.56 -13.90 -1.85
N ASP A 66 -14.36 -13.88 -3.17
CA ASP A 66 -14.36 -12.66 -3.97
C ASP A 66 -15.74 -11.98 -3.96
N LYS A 67 -16.83 -12.77 -4.07
CA LYS A 67 -18.20 -12.27 -3.92
C LYS A 67 -18.45 -11.63 -2.56
N TYR A 68 -17.98 -12.27 -1.49
CA TYR A 68 -18.11 -11.71 -0.14
C TYR A 68 -17.38 -10.37 0.01
N ILE A 69 -16.19 -10.23 -0.59
CA ILE A 69 -15.44 -8.96 -0.58
C ILE A 69 -16.23 -7.88 -1.33
N GLU A 70 -16.77 -8.19 -2.51
CA GLU A 70 -17.59 -7.27 -3.30
C GLU A 70 -18.85 -6.81 -2.54
N GLU A 71 -19.53 -7.73 -1.84
CA GLU A 71 -20.67 -7.39 -0.99
C GLU A 71 -20.30 -6.43 0.15
N VAL A 72 -19.17 -6.69 0.85
CA VAL A 72 -18.69 -5.80 1.92
C VAL A 72 -18.34 -4.41 1.37
N GLU A 73 -17.63 -4.34 0.24
CA GLU A 73 -17.29 -3.08 -0.42
C GLU A 73 -18.53 -2.30 -0.85
N SER A 74 -19.54 -2.97 -1.41
CA SER A 74 -20.81 -2.35 -1.80
C SER A 74 -21.54 -1.70 -0.62
N ASN A 75 -21.52 -2.36 0.55
CA ASN A 75 -22.12 -1.83 1.78
C ASN A 75 -21.36 -0.60 2.31
N VAL A 76 -20.03 -0.60 2.23
CA VAL A 76 -19.19 0.56 2.60
C VAL A 76 -19.44 1.74 1.66
N LEU A 77 -19.50 1.48 0.35
CA LEU A 77 -19.80 2.50 -0.66
C LEU A 77 -21.20 3.11 -0.46
N ALA A 78 -22.20 2.30 -0.12
CA ALA A 78 -23.54 2.78 0.16
C ALA A 78 -23.58 3.72 1.38
N ARG A 79 -22.91 3.37 2.48
CA ARG A 79 -22.80 4.23 3.67
C ARG A 79 -22.08 5.53 3.36
N SER A 80 -20.97 5.45 2.62
CA SER A 80 -20.21 6.62 2.19
C SER A 80 -21.08 7.57 1.36
N ARG A 81 -21.85 7.02 0.41
CA ARG A 81 -22.79 7.78 -0.42
C ARG A 81 -23.86 8.48 0.42
N GLU A 82 -24.50 7.77 1.35
CA GLU A 82 -25.52 8.35 2.24
C GLU A 82 -24.96 9.52 3.06
N GLN A 83 -23.73 9.38 3.58
CA GLN A 83 -23.08 10.45 4.34
C GLN A 83 -22.69 11.65 3.47
N LEU A 84 -22.25 11.41 2.22
CA LEU A 84 -21.99 12.48 1.26
C LEU A 84 -23.27 13.21 0.87
N GLU A 85 -24.39 12.50 0.70
CA GLU A 85 -25.70 13.09 0.44
C GLU A 85 -26.19 13.94 1.62
N LYS A 86 -26.03 13.46 2.86
CA LYS A 86 -26.33 14.25 4.07
C LYS A 86 -25.48 15.51 4.15
N LYS A 87 -24.17 15.40 3.89
CA LYS A 87 -23.27 16.57 3.84
C LYS A 87 -23.68 17.54 2.75
N ALA A 88 -23.95 17.07 1.55
CA ALA A 88 -24.39 17.90 0.43
C ALA A 88 -25.67 18.69 0.79
N LYS A 89 -26.65 18.03 1.42
CA LYS A 89 -27.88 18.68 1.90
C LYS A 89 -27.61 19.76 2.95
N ILE A 90 -26.70 19.51 3.89
CA ILE A 90 -26.27 20.51 4.88
C ILE A 90 -25.62 21.71 4.17
N TYR A 91 -24.73 21.48 3.21
CA TYR A 91 -24.11 22.55 2.44
C TYR A 91 -25.12 23.33 1.58
N GLU A 92 -26.12 22.67 1.01
CA GLU A 92 -27.20 23.32 0.26
C GLU A 92 -28.09 24.16 1.18
N ALA A 93 -28.37 23.69 2.40
CA ALA A 93 -29.06 24.46 3.44
C ALA A 93 -28.24 25.68 3.90
N MET A 94 -26.91 25.51 4.08
CA MET A 94 -25.97 26.60 4.36
C MET A 94 -25.94 27.63 3.24
N ARG A 95 -25.92 27.16 1.99
CA ARG A 95 -25.86 28.01 0.79
C ARG A 95 -27.16 28.76 0.53
N SER A 96 -28.30 28.18 0.90
CA SER A 96 -29.62 28.76 0.65
C SER A 96 -30.09 29.73 1.75
N GLY A 97 -29.28 29.96 2.79
CA GLY A 97 -29.59 30.88 3.89
C GLY A 97 -30.69 30.37 4.84
N HIS A 98 -31.18 29.14 4.67
CA HIS A 98 -32.25 28.57 5.50
C HIS A 98 -31.81 28.20 6.93
N ILE A 99 -30.51 28.33 7.22
CA ILE A 99 -29.94 27.97 8.52
C ILE A 99 -30.26 29.00 9.61
N GLN A 100 -30.46 30.27 9.28
CA GLN A 100 -30.75 31.30 10.29
C GLN A 100 -32.08 31.08 11.05
N GLN A 101 -32.95 30.19 10.59
CA GLN A 101 -34.25 29.93 11.23
C GLN A 101 -34.28 28.75 12.22
N GLU A 102 -33.26 27.89 12.21
CA GLU A 102 -33.27 26.64 13.02
C GLU A 102 -32.37 26.71 14.26
N TYR A 103 -31.53 27.74 14.41
CA TYR A 103 -30.67 27.93 15.58
C TYR A 103 -31.25 29.04 16.46
N SER A 104 -31.59 28.73 17.71
CA SER A 104 -32.07 29.74 18.65
C SER A 104 -30.89 30.58 19.16
N GLU A 105 -31.16 31.80 19.59
CA GLU A 105 -30.18 32.70 20.25
C GLU A 105 -29.58 32.10 21.55
N TYR A 106 -30.02 30.91 21.97
CA TYR A 106 -29.57 30.20 23.17
C TYR A 106 -28.75 28.93 22.88
N ASP A 107 -28.50 28.58 21.61
CA ASP A 107 -27.64 27.44 21.28
C ASP A 107 -26.17 27.88 21.29
N ASP A 108 -25.39 27.30 22.21
CA ASP A 108 -23.96 27.60 22.46
C ASP A 108 -23.15 27.83 21.16
N ASP A 109 -22.23 28.80 21.23
CA ASP A 109 -21.31 29.27 20.18
C ASP A 109 -20.55 28.13 19.44
N GLU A 110 -20.50 26.93 20.01
CA GLU A 110 -19.92 25.72 19.43
C GLU A 110 -20.71 25.13 18.26
N LYS A 111 -22.02 25.39 18.16
CA LYS A 111 -22.88 24.86 17.08
C LYS A 111 -23.15 25.86 15.97
N ALA A 112 -22.86 27.14 16.20
CA ALA A 112 -22.99 28.16 15.18
C ALA A 112 -21.94 27.94 14.07
N PRO A 113 -22.32 28.02 12.78
CA PRO A 113 -21.37 27.92 11.69
C PRO A 113 -20.36 29.08 11.77
N LEU A 114 -19.09 28.74 12.06
CA LEU A 114 -17.98 29.69 12.24
C LEU A 114 -17.66 30.54 10.98
N ILE A 115 -18.24 30.18 9.84
CA ILE A 115 -18.06 30.86 8.56
C ILE A 115 -19.40 31.48 8.17
N ASP A 116 -19.41 32.79 7.99
CA ASP A 116 -20.52 33.53 7.39
C ASP A 116 -20.62 33.16 5.89
N PHE A 117 -21.59 32.29 5.59
CA PHE A 117 -21.78 31.75 4.24
C PHE A 117 -22.28 32.80 3.24
N ASP A 118 -22.98 33.84 3.69
CA ASP A 118 -23.45 34.92 2.81
C ASP A 118 -22.27 35.74 2.29
N LYS A 119 -21.34 36.08 3.19
CA LYS A 119 -20.09 36.75 2.84
C LYS A 119 -19.22 35.89 1.93
N LYS A 120 -19.13 34.58 2.22
CA LYS A 120 -18.34 33.63 1.41
C LYS A 120 -18.93 33.47 0.01
N TYR A 121 -20.25 33.40 -0.13
CA TYR A 121 -20.92 33.31 -1.43
C TYR A 121 -20.67 34.54 -2.30
N LEU A 122 -20.78 35.74 -1.71
CA LEU A 122 -20.44 36.99 -2.41
C LEU A 122 -18.99 36.99 -2.89
N GLN A 123 -18.06 36.52 -2.05
CA GLN A 123 -16.64 36.43 -2.39
C GLN A 123 -16.39 35.38 -3.50
N GLU A 124 -17.05 34.22 -3.45
CA GLU A 124 -16.91 33.16 -4.45
C GLU A 124 -17.45 33.59 -5.82
N ARG A 125 -18.60 34.28 -5.85
CA ARG A 125 -19.14 34.86 -7.09
C ARG A 125 -18.20 35.89 -7.71
N GLN A 126 -17.60 36.76 -6.88
CA GLN A 126 -16.57 37.71 -7.34
C GLN A 126 -15.34 36.99 -7.91
N LEU A 127 -14.92 35.88 -7.28
CA LEU A 127 -13.81 35.07 -7.78
C LEU A 127 -14.14 34.35 -9.10
N GLU A 128 -15.37 33.87 -9.27
CA GLU A 128 -15.85 33.29 -10.54
C GLU A 128 -15.86 34.33 -11.66
N GLU A 129 -16.37 35.54 -11.40
CA GLU A 129 -16.33 36.64 -12.36
C GLU A 129 -14.89 36.99 -12.78
N ILE A 130 -13.97 37.04 -11.81
CA ILE A 130 -12.53 37.26 -12.08
C ILE A 130 -11.97 36.11 -12.93
N ARG A 131 -12.29 34.85 -12.61
CA ARG A 131 -11.84 33.68 -13.39
C ARG A 131 -12.34 33.73 -14.83
N GLU A 132 -13.63 33.98 -15.04
CA GLU A 132 -14.20 34.11 -16.38
C GLU A 132 -13.60 35.27 -17.16
N GLU A 133 -13.31 36.40 -16.49
CA GLU A 133 -12.64 37.53 -17.13
C GLU A 133 -11.20 37.17 -17.52
N THR A 134 -10.47 36.47 -16.64
CA THR A 134 -9.10 36.00 -16.95
C THR A 134 -9.08 35.00 -18.10
N GLU A 135 -10.07 34.11 -18.17
CA GLU A 135 -10.18 33.13 -19.26
C GLU A 135 -10.53 33.81 -20.58
N ARG A 136 -11.44 34.79 -20.56
CA ARG A 136 -11.73 35.66 -21.72
C ARG A 136 -10.48 36.40 -22.19
N LYS A 137 -9.70 36.99 -21.28
CA LYS A 137 -8.42 37.65 -21.61
C LYS A 137 -7.41 36.67 -22.18
N LEU A 138 -7.29 35.47 -21.63
CA LEU A 138 -6.39 34.42 -22.12
C LEU A 138 -6.77 33.96 -23.53
N LYS A 139 -8.07 33.77 -23.79
CA LYS A 139 -8.59 33.40 -25.10
C LYS A 139 -8.32 34.50 -26.13
N LYS A 140 -8.51 35.77 -25.76
CA LYS A 140 -8.16 36.92 -26.61
C LYS A 140 -6.66 36.96 -26.93
N ARG A 141 -5.78 36.78 -25.94
CA ARG A 141 -4.33 36.71 -26.15
C ARG A 141 -3.90 35.55 -27.06
N ARG A 142 -4.57 34.40 -26.98
CA ARG A 142 -4.32 33.27 -27.89
C ARG A 142 -4.70 33.61 -29.33
N GLN A 143 -5.86 34.23 -29.53
CA GLN A 143 -6.31 34.66 -30.85
C GLN A 143 -5.40 35.75 -31.45
N GLU A 144 -4.90 36.68 -30.63
CA GLU A 144 -3.93 37.70 -31.06
C GLU A 144 -2.59 37.07 -31.49
N LYS A 145 -2.08 36.07 -30.75
CA LYS A 145 -0.85 35.34 -31.14
C LYS A 145 -1.03 34.53 -32.44
N GLU A 146 -2.17 33.86 -32.60
CA GLU A 146 -2.48 33.11 -33.82
C GLU A 146 -2.57 34.03 -35.06
N ALA A 147 -2.98 35.30 -34.88
CA ALA A 147 -2.96 36.30 -35.95
C ALA A 147 -1.54 36.81 -36.26
N GLU A 148 -0.66 36.90 -35.26
CA GLU A 148 0.75 37.32 -35.41
C GLU A 148 1.59 36.26 -36.17
N ASP A 149 1.27 34.97 -36.02
CA ASP A 149 1.93 33.85 -36.72
C ASP A 149 1.71 33.86 -38.26
N VAL A 150 0.72 34.62 -38.76
CA VAL A 150 0.45 34.80 -40.20
C VAL A 150 1.47 35.75 -40.84
N ASP A 151 1.99 36.71 -40.09
CA ASP A 151 2.95 37.73 -40.54
C ASP A 151 4.41 37.38 -40.20
N ASP A 152 4.68 36.15 -39.74
CA ASP A 152 6.01 35.70 -39.29
C ASP A 152 6.70 34.76 -40.31
N PRO A 153 7.48 35.27 -41.27
CA PRO A 153 8.09 34.44 -42.31
C PRO A 153 9.17 33.49 -41.77
N TRP A 154 9.42 32.40 -42.50
CA TRP A 154 10.53 31.49 -42.23
C TRP A 154 11.85 32.11 -42.70
N VAL A 155 12.84 32.17 -41.81
CA VAL A 155 14.17 32.72 -42.06
C VAL A 155 15.23 31.66 -41.76
N GLU A 156 16.28 31.61 -42.57
CA GLU A 156 17.46 30.77 -42.32
C GLU A 156 18.36 31.47 -41.29
N TYR A 157 18.63 30.79 -40.18
CA TYR A 157 19.49 31.27 -39.09
C TYR A 157 20.62 30.29 -38.83
N GLU A 158 21.82 30.80 -38.60
CA GLU A 158 22.97 30.02 -38.15
C GLU A 158 22.96 29.91 -36.62
N ASP A 159 22.75 28.69 -36.13
CA ASP A 159 22.78 28.35 -34.70
C ASP A 159 24.19 28.59 -34.10
N GLU A 160 24.30 28.65 -32.77
CA GLU A 160 25.54 28.89 -32.01
C GLU A 160 26.66 27.88 -32.34
N PHE A 161 26.28 26.74 -32.92
CA PHE A 161 27.17 25.67 -33.36
C PHE A 161 27.52 25.73 -34.86
N GLY A 162 27.19 26.82 -35.57
CA GLY A 162 27.51 27.05 -36.98
C GLY A 162 26.69 26.21 -37.98
N ARG A 163 25.50 25.75 -37.58
CA ARG A 163 24.59 24.97 -38.45
C ARG A 163 23.46 25.85 -38.94
N THR A 164 23.16 25.84 -40.24
CA THR A 164 22.00 26.54 -40.80
C THR A 164 20.70 25.81 -40.45
N ARG A 165 19.76 26.52 -39.83
CA ARG A 165 18.43 26.01 -39.46
C ARG A 165 17.36 26.99 -39.94
N THR A 166 16.26 26.47 -40.49
CA THR A 166 15.08 27.28 -40.82
C THR A 166 14.19 27.43 -39.59
N VAL A 167 13.98 28.68 -39.15
CA VAL A 167 13.20 29.03 -37.96
C VAL A 167 12.31 30.24 -38.30
N ARG A 168 11.19 30.40 -37.59
CA ARG A 168 10.33 31.58 -37.72
C ARG A 168 11.07 32.86 -37.28
N GLN A 169 10.80 34.00 -37.90
CA GLN A 169 11.47 35.27 -37.60
C GLN A 169 11.31 35.69 -36.13
N SER A 170 10.17 35.42 -35.50
CA SER A 170 9.92 35.71 -34.08
C SER A 170 10.74 34.85 -33.11
N GLN A 171 11.20 33.68 -33.55
CA GLN A 171 11.92 32.69 -32.75
C GLN A 171 13.45 32.83 -32.88
N LEU A 172 13.93 33.73 -33.74
CA LEU A 172 15.35 34.09 -33.78
C LEU A 172 15.78 34.58 -32.39
N PRO A 173 16.90 34.07 -31.85
CA PRO A 173 17.43 34.53 -30.57
C PRO A 173 17.67 36.05 -30.61
N LYS A 174 16.73 36.80 -30.05
CA LYS A 174 16.89 38.24 -29.86
C LYS A 174 17.92 38.39 -28.73
N LEU A 175 19.09 38.95 -29.04
CA LEU A 175 20.12 39.28 -28.04
C LEU A 175 19.49 40.21 -26.97
N LEU A 176 18.94 39.61 -25.91
CA LEU A 176 18.41 40.33 -24.76
C LEU A 176 19.60 40.87 -23.97
N PRO A 177 19.60 42.16 -23.59
CA PRO A 177 20.61 42.66 -22.66
C PRO A 177 20.54 41.87 -21.35
N GLU A 178 21.70 41.46 -20.84
CA GLU A 178 21.86 40.55 -19.70
C GLU A 178 20.86 40.84 -18.57
N GLU A 179 20.05 39.84 -18.22
CA GLU A 179 19.17 39.92 -17.05
C GLU A 179 20.04 40.00 -15.79
N LYS A 180 19.90 41.11 -15.05
CA LYS A 180 20.57 41.27 -13.74
C LYS A 180 20.12 40.14 -12.80
N PRO A 181 21.04 39.55 -12.01
CA PRO A 181 20.71 38.46 -11.11
C PRO A 181 19.70 38.92 -10.05
N LYS A 182 18.55 38.23 -9.98
CA LYS A 182 17.57 38.41 -8.89
C LYS A 182 18.24 38.09 -7.55
N SER A 183 18.21 39.03 -6.61
CA SER A 183 18.72 38.89 -5.26
C SER A 183 17.90 37.84 -4.48
N LYS A 184 18.58 37.05 -3.65
CA LYS A 184 18.02 35.92 -2.86
C LYS A 184 17.13 36.35 -1.67
N GLU A 185 16.62 37.58 -1.67
CA GLU A 185 15.94 38.19 -0.53
C GLU A 185 14.42 37.98 -0.51
N ASP A 186 13.83 37.49 -1.61
CA ASP A 186 12.37 37.41 -1.76
C ASP A 186 11.74 36.07 -1.30
N ASP A 187 12.54 35.09 -0.82
CA ASP A 187 12.05 33.76 -0.40
C ASP A 187 11.86 33.61 1.13
N TYR A 188 11.87 34.70 1.90
CA TYR A 188 11.63 34.63 3.35
C TYR A 188 10.13 34.49 3.67
N ILE A 189 9.69 33.26 3.95
CA ILE A 189 8.38 32.99 4.57
C ILE A 189 8.54 33.16 6.08
N PRO A 190 7.90 34.15 6.73
CA PRO A 190 7.96 34.30 8.17
C PRO A 190 7.34 33.07 8.85
N ARG A 191 8.14 32.32 9.61
CA ARG A 191 7.61 31.36 10.57
C ARG A 191 7.00 32.15 11.71
N TYR A 192 5.68 32.23 11.76
CA TYR A 192 4.97 32.63 12.97
C TYR A 192 5.10 31.51 13.99
N ASP A 193 6.04 31.69 14.91
CA ASP A 193 6.08 31.06 16.22
C ASP A 193 4.89 31.52 17.05
N TYR A 194 3.73 30.89 16.82
CA TYR A 194 2.66 30.94 17.79
C TYR A 194 3.18 30.28 19.07
N GLU A 195 3.42 31.09 20.10
CA GLU A 195 3.50 30.65 21.50
C GLU A 195 2.13 30.07 21.87
N ILE A 196 1.88 28.82 21.46
CA ILE A 196 0.73 28.04 21.88
C ILE A 196 0.96 27.78 23.37
N GLY A 197 0.37 28.61 24.22
CA GLY A 197 0.40 28.42 25.67
C GLY A 197 -0.08 27.01 26.02
N ASP A 198 0.58 26.39 26.99
CA ASP A 198 0.29 25.04 27.50
C ASP A 198 -1.17 24.86 28.02
N GLU A 199 -1.95 25.95 28.07
CA GLU A 199 -3.35 25.98 28.52
C GLU A 199 -4.34 25.46 27.46
N LEU A 200 -3.97 25.38 26.17
CA LEU A 200 -4.88 24.92 25.10
C LEU A 200 -4.92 23.38 24.91
N ALA A 201 -4.24 22.63 25.78
CA ALA A 201 -4.16 21.18 25.71
C ALA A 201 -4.97 20.48 26.82
N ASP A 202 -6.10 21.06 27.24
CA ASP A 202 -7.08 20.29 28.00
C ASP A 202 -7.78 19.30 27.05
N ILE A 203 -7.13 18.14 26.89
CA ILE A 203 -7.56 17.04 26.01
C ILE A 203 -8.83 16.36 26.57
N SER A 204 -9.26 16.70 27.79
CA SER A 204 -10.42 16.09 28.43
C SER A 204 -11.73 16.30 27.66
N HIS A 205 -11.78 17.27 26.76
CA HIS A 205 -12.95 17.58 25.93
C HIS A 205 -12.84 16.97 24.50
N ILE A 206 -11.73 16.29 24.17
CA ILE A 206 -11.55 15.71 22.85
C ILE A 206 -12.39 14.45 22.75
N ASN A 207 -13.52 14.57 22.05
CA ASN A 207 -14.37 13.46 21.64
C ASN A 207 -13.52 12.33 21.06
N HIS A 208 -13.60 11.15 21.68
CA HIS A 208 -12.85 10.00 21.24
C HIS A 208 -13.22 9.57 19.82
N TYR A 209 -12.23 8.99 19.12
CA TYR A 209 -12.44 8.42 17.80
C TYR A 209 -13.55 7.36 17.81
N ASP A 210 -14.66 7.65 17.12
CA ASP A 210 -15.76 6.70 16.92
C ASP A 210 -15.53 5.89 15.65
N ALA A 211 -15.30 4.60 15.84
CA ALA A 211 -15.10 3.67 14.76
C ALA A 211 -16.34 3.58 13.84
N ASP A 212 -17.55 3.72 14.36
CA ASP A 212 -18.76 3.53 13.57
C ASP A 212 -19.07 4.74 12.67
N ALA A 213 -18.50 5.91 12.99
CA ALA A 213 -18.57 7.12 12.17
C ALA A 213 -17.51 7.16 11.05
N GLU A 214 -16.43 6.37 11.16
CA GLU A 214 -15.38 6.31 10.15
C GLU A 214 -15.85 5.60 8.88
N ILE A 215 -15.68 6.29 7.75
CA ILE A 215 -16.10 5.84 6.43
C ILE A 215 -14.99 5.05 5.73
N ARG A 216 -13.72 5.32 6.07
CA ARG A 216 -12.58 4.67 5.43
C ARG A 216 -12.48 3.20 5.82
N THR A 217 -11.95 2.41 4.90
CA THR A 217 -11.64 1.00 5.12
C THR A 217 -10.59 0.86 6.21
N LYS A 218 -10.92 0.11 7.26
CA LYS A 218 -10.04 -0.14 8.41
C LYS A 218 -9.14 -1.34 8.09
N GLY A 219 -7.85 -1.23 8.42
CA GLY A 219 -6.86 -2.28 8.14
C GLY A 219 -6.98 -3.51 9.05
N VAL A 220 -6.24 -4.57 8.72
CA VAL A 220 -6.23 -5.87 9.45
C VAL A 220 -5.72 -5.83 10.90
N GLY A 221 -5.24 -4.67 11.36
CA GLY A 221 -4.84 -4.43 12.75
C GLY A 221 -5.75 -3.45 13.49
N PHE A 222 -6.90 -3.10 12.92
CA PHE A 222 -7.81 -2.17 13.56
C PHE A 222 -8.48 -2.81 14.78
N TYR A 223 -8.39 -2.12 15.92
CA TYR A 223 -9.05 -2.49 17.16
C TYR A 223 -10.11 -1.44 17.51
N ARG A 224 -11.37 -1.87 17.67
CA ARG A 224 -12.47 -0.99 18.05
C ARG A 224 -12.51 -0.89 19.57
N PHE A 225 -12.22 0.29 20.10
CA PHE A 225 -12.40 0.56 21.53
C PHE A 225 -13.87 0.68 21.90
N SER A 226 -14.18 0.40 23.17
CA SER A 226 -15.50 0.69 23.74
C SER A 226 -15.75 2.20 23.78
N LYS A 227 -17.02 2.59 23.81
CA LYS A 227 -17.46 3.97 24.05
C LYS A 227 -17.45 4.31 25.54
N ASP A 228 -17.55 3.28 26.38
CA ASP A 228 -17.47 3.42 27.84
C ASP A 228 -16.02 3.63 28.26
N GLU A 229 -15.75 4.69 29.02
CA GLU A 229 -14.38 5.13 29.30
C GLU A 229 -13.63 4.13 30.18
N GLU A 230 -14.30 3.53 31.15
CA GLU A 230 -13.71 2.50 32.01
C GLU A 230 -13.26 1.28 31.19
N GLU A 231 -14.13 0.76 30.32
CA GLU A 231 -13.78 -0.37 29.46
C GLU A 231 -12.67 -0.02 28.46
N ARG A 232 -12.68 1.20 27.93
CA ARG A 232 -11.65 1.71 27.03
C ARG A 232 -10.29 1.77 27.74
N GLU A 233 -10.24 2.30 28.95
CA GLU A 233 -9.03 2.35 29.76
C GLU A 233 -8.47 0.95 30.04
N GLU A 234 -9.33 0.00 30.40
CA GLU A 234 -8.94 -1.40 30.60
C GLU A 234 -8.36 -2.02 29.31
N GLN A 235 -9.00 -1.77 28.16
CA GLN A 235 -8.52 -2.23 26.87
C GLN A 235 -7.15 -1.63 26.53
N MET A 236 -6.96 -0.33 26.79
CA MET A 236 -5.68 0.36 26.62
C MET A 236 -4.60 -0.18 27.55
N ALA A 237 -4.93 -0.41 28.82
CA ALA A 237 -4.02 -1.01 29.80
C ALA A 237 -3.57 -2.41 29.36
N LYS A 238 -4.50 -3.23 28.85
CA LYS A 238 -4.19 -4.57 28.33
C LYS A 238 -3.25 -4.52 27.13
N LEU A 239 -3.47 -3.61 26.17
CA LEU A 239 -2.59 -3.43 25.03
C LEU A 239 -1.19 -2.94 25.44
N ASN A 240 -1.12 -2.02 26.40
CA ASN A 240 0.14 -1.55 26.96
C ASN A 240 0.91 -2.66 27.67
N LYS A 241 0.23 -3.53 28.40
CA LYS A 241 0.84 -4.71 29.02
C LYS A 241 1.42 -5.67 27.98
N LEU A 242 0.65 -6.00 26.94
CA LEU A 242 1.13 -6.83 25.83
C LEU A 242 2.35 -6.20 25.14
N ARG A 243 2.33 -4.88 24.94
CA ARG A 243 3.47 -4.14 24.39
C ARG A 243 4.70 -4.32 25.28
N GLN A 244 4.58 -4.10 26.59
CA GLN A 244 5.69 -4.25 27.54
C GLN A 244 6.26 -5.69 27.53
N GLU A 245 5.40 -6.71 27.50
CA GLU A 245 5.82 -8.11 27.40
C GLU A 245 6.63 -8.37 26.11
N THR A 246 6.15 -7.89 24.96
CA THR A 246 6.87 -8.05 23.69
C THR A 246 8.19 -7.28 23.65
N GLU A 247 8.23 -6.07 24.20
CA GLU A 247 9.46 -5.28 24.30
C GLU A 247 10.49 -5.95 25.21
N ASN A 248 10.06 -6.50 26.34
CA ASN A 248 10.92 -7.25 27.26
C ASN A 248 11.44 -8.54 26.61
N ALA A 249 10.59 -9.28 25.90
CA ALA A 249 10.99 -10.48 25.17
C ALA A 249 12.01 -10.16 24.06
N ARG A 250 11.82 -9.05 23.33
CA ARG A 250 12.79 -8.57 22.33
C ARG A 250 14.12 -8.21 22.99
N LYS A 251 14.11 -7.45 24.09
CA LYS A 251 15.33 -7.09 24.84
C LYS A 251 16.04 -8.33 25.38
N SER A 252 15.32 -9.32 25.90
CA SER A 252 15.92 -10.57 26.37
C SER A 252 16.52 -11.38 25.23
N ALA A 253 15.85 -11.47 24.07
CA ALA A 253 16.37 -12.17 22.90
C ALA A 253 17.65 -11.51 22.37
N ILE A 254 17.66 -10.17 22.27
CA ILE A 254 18.83 -9.39 21.85
C ILE A 254 20.00 -9.60 22.83
N SER A 255 19.75 -9.49 24.14
CA SER A 255 20.80 -9.68 25.14
C SER A 255 21.34 -11.12 25.18
N ALA A 256 20.49 -12.13 25.00
CA ALA A 256 20.89 -13.53 24.90
C ALA A 256 21.73 -13.78 23.63
N ALA A 257 21.35 -13.20 22.50
CA ALA A 257 22.12 -13.26 21.27
C ALA A 257 23.51 -12.60 21.43
N ALA A 258 23.57 -11.41 22.04
CA ALA A 258 24.82 -10.72 22.34
C ALA A 258 25.74 -11.55 23.26
N LYS A 259 25.20 -12.14 24.33
CA LYS A 259 25.94 -13.05 25.22
C LYS A 259 26.47 -14.27 24.47
N ARG A 260 25.67 -14.87 23.59
CA ARG A 260 26.09 -16.00 22.75
C ARG A 260 27.23 -15.60 21.82
N GLN A 261 27.16 -14.42 21.20
CA GLN A 261 28.21 -13.90 20.34
C GLN A 261 29.52 -13.65 21.11
N GLN A 262 29.45 -13.08 22.30
CA GLN A 262 30.62 -12.88 23.17
C GLN A 262 31.28 -14.21 23.57
N MET A 263 30.48 -15.21 23.94
CA MET A 263 30.99 -16.54 24.28
C MET A 263 31.67 -17.22 23.09
N MET A 264 31.09 -17.11 21.89
CA MET A 264 31.68 -17.63 20.66
C MET A 264 32.99 -16.90 20.31
N ALA A 265 33.04 -15.57 20.46
CA ALA A 265 34.25 -14.79 20.24
C ALA A 265 35.37 -15.20 21.20
N ARG A 266 35.08 -15.33 22.51
CA ARG A 266 36.04 -15.80 23.51
C ARG A 266 36.53 -17.23 23.21
N ASN A 267 35.65 -18.11 22.75
CA ASN A 267 36.03 -19.47 22.36
C ASN A 267 36.92 -19.46 21.10
N ALA A 268 36.60 -18.61 20.11
CA ALA A 268 37.42 -18.43 18.92
C ALA A 268 38.83 -17.90 19.25
N GLU A 269 38.94 -16.94 20.18
CA GLU A 269 40.22 -16.43 20.69
C GLU A 269 41.04 -17.52 21.38
N LYS A 270 40.43 -18.33 22.25
CA LYS A 270 41.10 -19.46 22.90
C LYS A 270 41.64 -20.46 21.87
N ILE A 271 40.85 -20.78 20.85
CA ILE A 271 41.27 -21.67 19.76
C ILE A 271 42.43 -21.05 18.97
N ARG A 272 42.36 -19.74 18.67
CA ARG A 272 43.42 -19.01 17.98
C ARG A 272 44.71 -18.98 18.79
N ALA A 273 44.63 -18.70 20.09
CA ALA A 273 45.78 -18.72 21.01
C ALA A 273 46.40 -20.12 21.10
N ARG A 274 45.58 -21.17 21.21
CA ARG A 274 46.08 -22.57 21.22
C ARG A 274 46.76 -22.93 19.90
N LYS A 275 46.20 -22.52 18.76
CA LYS A 275 46.84 -22.72 17.44
C LYS A 275 48.16 -21.96 17.34
N ALA A 276 48.23 -20.71 17.79
CA ALA A 276 49.45 -19.92 17.79
C ALA A 276 50.54 -20.54 18.68
N ALA A 277 50.18 -21.03 19.89
CA ALA A 277 51.11 -21.71 20.77
C ALA A 277 51.65 -23.03 20.17
N LEU A 278 50.80 -23.81 19.49
CA LEU A 278 51.23 -25.01 18.77
C LEU A 278 52.17 -24.68 17.60
N GLN A 279 51.88 -23.61 16.85
CA GLN A 279 52.76 -23.13 15.79
C GLN A 279 54.10 -22.62 16.35
N ALA A 280 54.09 -21.86 17.44
CA ALA A 280 55.31 -21.40 18.12
C ALA A 280 56.16 -22.58 18.63
N ARG A 281 55.54 -23.61 19.23
CA ARG A 281 56.25 -24.85 19.62
C ARG A 281 56.83 -25.60 18.43
N LYS A 282 56.20 -25.53 17.25
CA LYS A 282 56.72 -26.14 16.01
C LYS A 282 57.89 -25.34 15.41
N GLN A 283 57.86 -24.01 15.55
CA GLN A 283 58.89 -23.11 15.03
C GLN A 283 60.09 -22.93 15.98
N HIS A 284 59.93 -23.20 17.27
CA HIS A 284 61.05 -23.30 18.19
C HIS A 284 61.81 -24.59 17.86
N PRO A 285 63.05 -24.52 17.35
CA PRO A 285 63.82 -25.72 17.08
C PRO A 285 63.97 -26.46 18.42
N LEU A 286 63.75 -27.78 18.40
CA LEU A 286 64.22 -28.65 19.47
C LEU A 286 65.71 -28.34 19.66
N LYS A 287 66.07 -27.59 20.71
CA LYS A 287 67.42 -27.66 21.24
C LYS A 287 67.60 -29.12 21.63
N GLN A 288 68.22 -29.89 20.76
CA GLN A 288 68.86 -31.13 21.17
C GLN A 288 69.92 -30.68 22.16
N GLU A 289 69.61 -30.78 23.46
CA GLU A 289 70.68 -30.85 24.46
C GLU A 289 71.62 -31.94 23.95
N PRO A 290 72.95 -31.69 23.86
CA PRO A 290 73.87 -32.71 23.42
C PRO A 290 73.68 -33.88 24.37
N ASN A 291 73.21 -34.99 23.82
CA ASN A 291 73.02 -36.24 24.54
C ASN A 291 74.41 -36.80 24.81
N ASN A 292 75.15 -36.18 25.74
CA ASN A 292 76.44 -36.66 26.20
C ASN A 292 76.18 -37.74 27.25
N VAL A 293 75.56 -38.84 26.81
CA VAL A 293 75.77 -40.13 27.48
C VAL A 293 77.10 -40.65 26.94
N SER A 294 78.19 -40.05 27.44
CA SER A 294 79.48 -40.72 27.40
C SER A 294 79.33 -41.91 28.35
N MET A 295 79.30 -43.12 27.80
CA MET A 295 79.55 -44.32 28.60
C MET A 295 80.90 -44.09 29.27
N PRO A 296 81.03 -44.25 30.60
CA PRO A 296 82.32 -44.08 31.24
C PRO A 296 83.28 -45.11 30.63
N ASP A 297 84.34 -44.65 29.96
CA ASP A 297 85.40 -45.54 29.47
C ASP A 297 86.01 -46.25 30.68
N ILE A 298 85.75 -47.55 30.77
CA ILE A 298 86.26 -48.42 31.83
C ILE A 298 87.73 -48.65 31.53
N ASN A 299 88.60 -47.76 32.01
CA ASN A 299 90.04 -47.95 31.93
C ASN A 299 90.52 -48.97 32.98
N GLU A 300 91.52 -49.78 32.63
CA GLU A 300 92.09 -50.82 33.49
C GLU A 300 92.56 -50.26 34.85
N GLU A 301 93.03 -49.01 34.88
CA GLU A 301 93.43 -48.31 36.11
C GLU A 301 92.25 -48.03 37.07
N SER A 302 91.05 -47.77 36.54
CA SER A 302 89.85 -47.56 37.34
C SER A 302 89.37 -48.87 37.97
N VAL A 303 89.51 -49.99 37.24
CA VAL A 303 89.21 -51.32 37.77
C VAL A 303 90.26 -51.75 38.80
N ALA A 304 91.54 -51.50 38.54
CA ALA A 304 92.63 -51.82 39.45
C ALA A 304 92.53 -51.04 40.77
N SER A 305 92.23 -49.73 40.71
CA SER A 305 92.03 -48.92 41.92
C SER A 305 90.82 -49.39 42.74
N PHE A 306 89.73 -49.79 42.09
CA PHE A 306 88.57 -50.38 42.76
C PHE A 306 88.91 -51.71 43.44
N LEU A 307 89.57 -52.63 42.74
CA LEU A 307 90.01 -53.91 43.32
C LEU A 307 91.02 -53.74 44.46
N GLN A 308 91.90 -52.74 44.36
CA GLN A 308 92.85 -52.42 45.43
C GLN A 308 92.16 -51.79 46.65
N SER A 309 91.11 -51.00 46.44
CA SER A 309 90.28 -50.48 47.53
C SER A 309 89.53 -51.60 48.27
N MET A 310 89.02 -52.59 47.52
CA MET A 310 88.36 -53.77 48.08
C MET A 310 89.34 -54.65 48.86
N ARG A 311 90.58 -54.82 48.36
CA ARG A 311 91.62 -55.58 49.08
C ARG A 311 92.01 -54.93 50.41
N LYS A 312 92.08 -53.60 50.45
CA LYS A 312 92.34 -52.83 51.68
C LYS A 312 91.21 -52.88 52.72
N GLN A 313 89.99 -53.24 52.33
CA GLN A 313 88.88 -53.41 53.27
C GLN A 313 88.82 -54.82 53.87
N VAL A 314 89.57 -55.78 53.32
CA VAL A 314 89.57 -57.19 53.74
C VAL A 314 90.83 -57.54 54.57
N GLU A 315 91.88 -56.72 54.53
CA GLU A 315 93.01 -56.74 55.47
C GLU A 315 92.74 -55.85 56.70
#